data_AF-A0A2K0VXJ0-F1
#
_entry.id   AF-A0A2K0VXJ0-F1
#
_cell.length_a   1.000
_cell.length_b   1.000
_cell.length_c   1.000
_cell.angle_alpha   90.00
_cell.angle_beta   90.00
_cell.angle_gamma   90.00
#
_symmetry.space_group_name_H-M   'P 1'
#
loop_
_entity.id
_entity.type
_entity.pdbx_description
1 polymer ?
#
loop_
_entity_poly.entity_id
_entity_poly.type
_entity_poly.pdbx_seq_one_letter_code
_entity_poly.pdbx_strand_id
1 'polypeptide(L)'
;MALSGGVNFALAYVMYTTQDTIKNPIRLFQLPNTLSGDAAVTIIVQCILTWFVEMGLVSYDLSKRSVQPIGFIPEPSHQWLRRLFFLPPASDPSDSEVEEKEPQRKSTVPPVLTTIVQGALRGFILAIVGFFILWPLSVGVLTTVGERDGGDWKYKDRWTPQAFKAILGGVLGLLTTPLMALFWLIKAGWEGNDERAEARDSRRSQYAEAERMNARSSRQSRYMAEV
;
A
#
# COMPACT_ATOMS: atom_id res chain seq x y z
N MET A 1 -5.18 13.86 6.34
CA MET A 1 -6.18 13.88 7.44
C MET A 1 -7.29 14.86 7.19
N ALA A 2 -7.02 16.17 7.27
CA ALA A 2 -8.00 17.18 6.92
C ALA A 2 -8.54 17.02 5.49
N LEU A 3 -7.67 16.65 4.54
CA LEU A 3 -8.06 16.35 3.16
C LEU A 3 -9.05 15.19 3.05
N SER A 4 -8.80 14.06 3.72
CA SER A 4 -9.70 12.90 3.67
C SER A 4 -11.04 13.16 4.35
N GLY A 5 -11.03 13.80 5.52
CA GLY A 5 -12.28 14.24 6.17
C GLY A 5 -13.06 15.25 5.32
N GLY A 6 -12.36 16.21 4.71
CA GLY A 6 -12.96 17.21 3.83
C GLY A 6 -13.58 16.63 2.55
N VAL A 7 -12.91 15.68 1.90
CA VAL A 7 -13.44 14.99 0.72
C VAL A 7 -14.69 14.19 1.07
N ASN A 8 -14.68 13.44 2.18
CA ASN A 8 -15.85 12.69 2.62
C ASN A 8 -17.01 13.61 3.03
N PHE A 9 -16.72 14.76 3.66
CA PHE A 9 -17.71 15.80 3.94
C PHE A 9 -18.34 16.31 2.64
N ALA A 10 -17.53 16.65 1.64
CA ALA A 10 -18.01 17.17 0.36
C ALA A 10 -18.89 16.15 -0.39
N LEU A 11 -18.48 14.87 -0.40
CA LEU A 11 -19.28 13.79 -0.97
C LEU A 11 -20.61 13.62 -0.24
N ALA A 12 -20.59 13.64 1.10
CA ALA A 12 -21.81 13.60 1.91
C ALA A 12 -22.73 14.79 1.60
N TYR A 13 -22.17 16.00 1.52
CA TYR A 13 -22.92 17.21 1.25
C TYR A 13 -23.62 17.13 -0.10
N VAL A 14 -22.90 16.79 -1.18
CA VAL A 14 -23.49 16.65 -2.51
C VAL A 14 -24.57 15.56 -2.53
N MET A 15 -24.31 14.40 -1.93
CA MET A 15 -25.24 13.29 -1.94
C MET A 15 -26.55 13.61 -1.19
N TYR A 16 -26.47 14.19 0.02
CA TYR A 16 -27.66 14.46 0.83
C TYR A 16 -28.39 15.75 0.46
N THR A 17 -27.78 16.66 -0.31
CA THR A 17 -28.46 17.86 -0.84
C THR A 17 -29.12 17.63 -2.19
N THR A 18 -28.73 16.58 -2.92
CA THR A 18 -29.31 16.24 -4.23
C THR A 18 -30.41 15.17 -4.16
N GLN A 19 -30.50 14.43 -3.04
CA GLN A 19 -31.53 13.41 -2.83
C GLN A 19 -32.83 13.99 -2.25
N ASP A 20 -33.98 13.48 -2.71
CA ASP A 20 -35.29 13.74 -2.11
C ASP A 20 -35.43 13.06 -0.74
N THR A 21 -34.86 13.69 0.29
CA THR A 21 -34.91 13.22 1.68
C THR A 21 -36.32 13.23 2.29
N ILE A 22 -37.28 13.91 1.64
CA ILE A 22 -38.70 13.88 2.01
C ILE A 22 -39.37 12.55 1.61
N LYS A 23 -39.04 12.00 0.42
CA LYS A 23 -39.57 10.69 -0.02
C LYS A 23 -38.79 9.53 0.58
N ASN A 24 -37.47 9.66 0.70
CA ASN A 24 -36.58 8.62 1.20
C ASN A 24 -35.72 9.17 2.35
N PRO A 25 -36.22 9.13 3.60
CA PRO A 25 -35.45 9.64 4.74
C PRO A 25 -34.16 8.84 4.93
N ILE A 26 -33.14 9.50 5.45
CA ILE A 26 -31.83 8.88 5.73
C ILE A 26 -31.99 7.92 6.89
N ARG A 27 -31.64 6.66 6.67
CA ARG A 27 -31.82 5.56 7.61
C ARG A 27 -30.48 4.89 7.92
N LEU A 28 -30.39 4.21 9.07
CA LEU A 28 -29.15 3.55 9.47
C LEU A 28 -28.90 2.32 8.59
N PHE A 29 -29.88 1.41 8.48
CA PHE A 29 -29.72 0.14 7.76
C PHE A 29 -30.56 0.04 6.48
N GLN A 30 -31.72 0.68 6.43
CA GLN A 30 -32.61 0.51 5.29
C GLN A 30 -32.18 1.29 4.04
N LEU A 31 -32.32 0.64 2.89
CA LEU A 31 -32.17 1.23 1.55
C LEU A 31 -33.36 2.15 1.25
N PRO A 32 -33.22 3.16 0.36
CA PRO A 32 -32.07 3.46 -0.51
C PRO A 32 -30.96 4.32 0.12
N ASN A 33 -31.24 5.04 1.22
CA ASN A 33 -30.30 6.00 1.83
C ASN A 33 -29.74 5.46 3.15
N THR A 34 -28.87 4.44 3.06
CA THR A 34 -28.26 3.79 4.22
C THR A 34 -26.94 4.46 4.65
N LEU A 35 -26.87 4.92 5.90
CA LEU A 35 -25.62 5.43 6.48
C LEU A 35 -24.60 4.33 6.79
N SER A 36 -25.08 3.16 7.22
CA SER A 36 -24.21 2.02 7.55
C SER A 36 -23.53 1.44 6.31
N GLY A 37 -24.25 1.35 5.19
CA GLY A 37 -23.70 0.92 3.90
C GLY A 37 -22.70 1.92 3.35
N ASP A 38 -23.02 3.21 3.40
CA ASP A 38 -22.10 4.28 3.02
C ASP A 38 -20.80 4.25 3.83
N ALA A 39 -20.88 4.07 5.16
CA ALA A 39 -19.71 3.95 6.01
C ALA A 39 -18.83 2.75 5.62
N ALA A 40 -19.43 1.60 5.34
CA ALA A 40 -18.72 0.40 4.89
C ALA A 40 -17.98 0.64 3.57
N VAL A 41 -18.67 1.22 2.58
CA VAL A 41 -18.09 1.54 1.27
C VAL A 41 -16.97 2.57 1.40
N THR A 42 -17.17 3.62 2.21
CA THR A 42 -16.14 4.63 2.49
C THR A 42 -14.88 3.97 3.04
N ILE A 43 -14.98 3.06 4.01
CA ILE A 43 -13.80 2.40 4.59
C ILE A 43 -13.03 1.62 3.51
N ILE A 44 -13.73 0.83 2.70
CA ILE A 44 -13.11 0.01 1.65
C ILE A 44 -12.44 0.87 0.58
N VAL A 45 -13.21 1.78 -0.02
CA VAL A 45 -12.73 2.61 -1.13
C VAL A 45 -11.62 3.54 -0.66
N GLN A 46 -11.77 4.17 0.50
CA GLN A 46 -10.75 5.07 1.01
C GLN A 46 -9.44 4.34 1.27
N CYS A 47 -9.45 3.19 1.93
CA CYS A 47 -8.20 2.45 2.18
C CYS A 47 -7.48 2.03 0.89
N ILE A 48 -8.23 1.61 -0.14
CA ILE A 48 -7.65 1.28 -1.45
C ILE A 48 -7.05 2.52 -2.10
N LEU A 49 -7.77 3.64 -2.13
CA LEU A 49 -7.28 4.88 -2.74
C LEU A 49 -6.08 5.46 -1.97
N THR A 50 -6.15 5.51 -0.64
CA THR A 50 -5.05 5.98 0.21
C THR A 50 -3.79 5.16 -0.03
N TRP A 51 -3.90 3.83 -0.20
CA TRP A 51 -2.75 2.99 -0.52
C TRP A 51 -1.95 3.49 -1.74
N PHE A 52 -2.63 3.84 -2.82
CA PHE A 52 -2.00 4.35 -4.04
C PHE A 52 -1.51 5.79 -3.91
N VAL A 53 -2.23 6.63 -3.15
CA VAL A 53 -1.79 8.00 -2.86
C VAL A 53 -0.48 7.97 -2.08
N GLU A 54 -0.37 7.15 -1.03
CA GLU A 54 0.86 7.03 -0.24
C GLU A 54 2.01 6.43 -1.05
N MET A 55 1.73 5.48 -1.95
CA MET A 55 2.72 4.96 -2.88
C MET A 55 3.36 6.09 -3.71
N GLY A 56 2.52 6.97 -4.27
CA GLY A 56 2.98 8.11 -5.07
C GLY A 56 3.73 9.16 -4.24
N LEU A 57 3.21 9.51 -3.06
CA LEU A 57 3.81 10.50 -2.17
C LEU A 57 5.18 10.04 -1.65
N VAL A 58 5.30 8.82 -1.15
CA VAL A 58 6.58 8.27 -0.66
C VAL A 58 7.59 8.17 -1.80
N SER A 59 7.17 7.70 -2.99
CA SER A 59 8.07 7.65 -4.15
C SER A 59 8.58 9.03 -4.55
N TYR A 60 7.71 10.04 -4.51
CA TYR A 60 8.07 11.43 -4.79
C TYR A 60 9.07 11.97 -3.75
N ASP A 61 8.80 11.77 -2.45
CA ASP A 61 9.65 12.25 -1.37
C ASP A 61 11.03 11.59 -1.36
N LEU A 62 11.09 10.30 -1.68
CA LEU A 62 12.33 9.56 -1.89
C LEU A 62 13.11 10.08 -3.11
N SER A 63 12.42 10.37 -4.24
CA SER A 63 13.06 10.90 -5.44
C SER A 63 13.73 12.26 -5.21
N LYS A 64 13.16 13.07 -4.30
CA LYS A 64 13.70 14.37 -3.89
C LYS A 64 14.71 14.29 -2.76
N ARG A 65 15.00 13.08 -2.24
CA ARG A 65 15.82 12.86 -1.05
C ARG A 65 15.35 13.64 0.18
N SER A 66 14.05 13.96 0.23
CA SER A 66 13.43 14.67 1.34
C SER A 66 13.32 13.76 2.58
N VAL A 67 13.11 12.47 2.34
CA VAL A 67 12.97 11.43 3.36
C VAL A 67 13.95 10.30 3.05
N GLN A 68 14.47 9.66 4.09
CA GLN A 68 15.32 8.47 3.94
C GLN A 68 14.48 7.19 4.02
N PRO A 69 14.78 6.18 3.19
CA PRO A 69 14.12 4.90 3.30
C PRO A 69 14.53 4.17 4.59
N ILE A 70 13.64 3.34 5.11
CA ILE A 70 13.86 2.63 6.38
C ILE A 70 14.57 1.31 6.09
N GLY A 71 15.90 1.32 6.16
CA GLY A 71 16.74 0.15 5.87
C GLY A 71 17.18 -0.67 7.09
N PHE A 72 16.76 -0.32 8.31
CA PHE A 72 17.19 -1.04 9.53
C PHE A 72 16.43 -2.35 9.77
N ILE A 73 15.26 -2.52 9.15
CA ILE A 73 14.43 -3.71 9.32
C ILE A 73 14.91 -4.79 8.35
N PRO A 74 15.23 -6.01 8.82
CA PRO A 74 15.63 -7.09 7.93
C PRO A 74 14.48 -7.53 7.01
N GLU A 75 14.82 -8.03 5.82
CA GLU A 75 13.85 -8.58 4.89
C GLU A 75 13.15 -9.81 5.52
N PRO A 76 11.82 -9.95 5.38
CA PRO A 76 11.12 -11.13 5.88
C PRO A 76 11.55 -12.41 5.14
N SER A 77 11.86 -13.46 5.90
CA SER A 77 12.23 -14.78 5.35
C SER A 77 11.05 -15.58 4.81
N HIS A 78 9.83 -15.33 5.32
CA HIS A 78 8.66 -16.13 4.97
C HIS A 78 8.04 -15.72 3.62
N GLN A 79 7.76 -16.69 2.74
CA GLN A 79 7.32 -16.44 1.36
C GLN A 79 6.00 -15.63 1.26
N TRP A 80 5.06 -15.83 2.19
CA TRP A 80 3.81 -15.07 2.21
C TRP A 80 4.01 -13.58 2.51
N LEU A 81 4.95 -13.27 3.41
CA LEU A 81 5.31 -11.89 3.74
C LEU A 81 6.05 -11.27 2.55
N ARG A 82 6.99 -11.97 1.93
CA ARG A 82 7.66 -11.49 0.69
C ARG A 82 6.64 -11.17 -0.41
N ARG A 83 5.66 -12.05 -0.62
CA ARG A 83 4.55 -11.81 -1.57
C ARG A 83 3.69 -10.60 -1.17
N LEU A 84 3.48 -10.35 0.12
CA LEU A 84 2.78 -9.16 0.63
C LEU A 84 3.61 -7.88 0.44
N PHE A 85 4.93 -7.96 0.34
CA PHE A 85 5.79 -6.78 0.17
C PHE A 85 6.25 -6.52 -1.27
N PHE A 86 5.83 -7.35 -2.23
CA PHE A 86 6.34 -7.35 -3.63
C PHE A 86 7.82 -7.73 -3.75
N LEU A 87 8.35 -8.50 -2.78
CA LEU A 87 9.72 -8.98 -2.86
C LEU A 87 9.79 -10.25 -3.73
N PRO A 88 10.87 -10.43 -4.52
CA PRO A 88 11.11 -11.68 -5.25
C PRO A 88 11.18 -12.86 -4.26
N PRO A 89 10.88 -14.10 -4.68
CA PRO A 89 11.07 -15.29 -3.84
C PRO A 89 12.51 -15.31 -3.30
N ALA A 90 12.70 -15.79 -2.07
CA ALA A 90 14.04 -15.97 -1.51
C ALA A 90 14.78 -16.97 -2.40
N SER A 91 15.74 -16.48 -3.19
CA SER A 91 16.64 -17.32 -3.96
C SER A 91 17.60 -17.99 -2.97
N ASP A 92 17.67 -19.33 -3.00
CA ASP A 92 18.70 -20.05 -2.28
C ASP A 92 20.06 -19.70 -2.93
N PRO A 93 21.12 -19.43 -2.15
CA PRO A 93 22.44 -19.09 -2.68
C PRO A 93 23.12 -20.22 -3.48
N SER A 94 22.49 -21.40 -3.59
CA SER A 94 22.91 -22.49 -4.47
C SER A 94 22.50 -22.33 -5.93
N ASP A 95 21.60 -21.39 -6.25
CA ASP A 95 21.07 -21.23 -7.62
C ASP A 95 21.89 -20.25 -8.48
N SER A 96 22.97 -19.69 -7.94
CA SER A 96 23.83 -18.72 -8.65
C SER A 96 24.68 -19.33 -9.79
N GLU A 97 24.68 -20.66 -9.97
CA GLU A 97 25.46 -21.33 -11.03
C GLU A 97 24.61 -21.98 -12.13
N VAL A 98 23.27 -21.98 -12.03
CA VAL A 98 22.39 -22.55 -13.08
C VAL A 98 21.37 -21.52 -13.50
N GLU A 99 21.84 -20.49 -14.21
CA GLU A 99 20.97 -19.62 -15.02
C GLU A 99 20.56 -20.34 -16.32
N GLU A 100 20.03 -21.57 -16.21
CA GLU A 100 19.18 -22.12 -17.26
C GLU A 100 17.79 -21.52 -17.08
N LYS A 101 17.47 -20.58 -17.98
CA LYS A 101 16.16 -19.98 -18.17
C LYS A 101 15.05 -21.03 -18.17
N GLU A 102 14.47 -21.31 -17.00
CA GLU A 102 13.18 -22.00 -16.95
C GLU A 102 12.13 -21.14 -17.67
N PRO A 103 11.22 -21.77 -18.43
CA PRO A 103 10.31 -21.06 -19.29
C PRO A 103 9.38 -20.23 -18.42
N GLN A 104 9.59 -18.91 -18.41
CA GLN A 104 8.66 -17.95 -17.84
C GLN A 104 7.25 -18.34 -18.28
N ARG A 105 6.47 -18.86 -17.34
CA ARG A 105 5.04 -19.11 -17.51
C ARG A 105 4.45 -17.76 -17.87
N LYS A 106 4.29 -17.51 -19.19
CA LYS A 106 3.77 -16.26 -19.75
C LYS A 106 2.41 -16.00 -19.11
N SER A 107 2.42 -15.22 -18.05
CA SER A 107 1.20 -14.74 -17.43
C SER A 107 0.54 -13.86 -18.47
N THR A 108 -0.64 -14.27 -18.95
CA THR A 108 -1.41 -13.57 -19.99
C THR A 108 -1.87 -12.18 -19.53
N VAL A 109 -1.77 -11.89 -18.23
CA VAL A 109 -2.12 -10.58 -17.67
C VAL A 109 -0.94 -9.61 -17.75
N PRO A 110 -1.18 -8.36 -18.18
CA PRO A 110 -0.14 -7.35 -18.26
C PRO A 110 0.44 -7.07 -16.85
N PRO A 111 1.76 -6.88 -16.72
CA PRO A 111 2.43 -6.73 -15.42
C PRO A 111 1.86 -5.56 -14.61
N VAL A 112 1.45 -4.48 -15.28
CA VAL A 112 0.80 -3.31 -14.65
C VAL A 112 -0.49 -3.69 -13.92
N LEU A 113 -1.34 -4.52 -14.54
CA LEU A 113 -2.59 -4.95 -13.92
C LEU A 113 -2.32 -5.77 -12.66
N THR A 114 -1.31 -6.64 -12.70
CA THR A 114 -0.95 -7.45 -11.53
C THR A 114 -0.49 -6.58 -10.37
N THR A 115 0.28 -5.51 -10.63
CA THR A 115 0.72 -4.55 -9.61
C THR A 115 -0.46 -3.75 -9.04
N ILE A 116 -1.39 -3.31 -9.89
CA ILE A 116 -2.60 -2.59 -9.43
C ILE A 116 -3.46 -3.49 -8.55
N VAL A 117 -3.78 -4.71 -9.00
CA VAL A 117 -4.60 -5.65 -8.22
C VAL A 117 -3.93 -5.98 -6.89
N GLN A 118 -2.61 -6.20 -6.91
CA GLN A 118 -1.83 -6.47 -5.71
C GLN A 118 -1.80 -5.27 -4.75
N GLY A 119 -1.69 -4.04 -5.26
CA GLY A 119 -1.80 -2.82 -4.46
C GLY A 119 -3.18 -2.67 -3.84
N ALA A 120 -4.24 -2.85 -4.64
CA ALA A 120 -5.61 -2.79 -4.19
C ALA A 120 -5.91 -3.85 -3.11
N LEU A 121 -5.39 -5.07 -3.25
CA LEU A 121 -5.56 -6.14 -2.27
C LEU A 121 -4.94 -5.77 -0.91
N ARG A 122 -3.81 -5.07 -0.88
CA ARG A 122 -3.16 -4.64 0.37
C ARG A 122 -3.91 -3.50 1.04
N GLY A 123 -4.32 -2.50 0.25
CA GLY A 123 -5.26 -1.48 0.71
C GLY A 123 -6.54 -2.11 1.27
N PHE A 124 -7.04 -3.17 0.64
CA PHE A 124 -8.20 -3.93 1.09
C PHE A 124 -7.95 -4.69 2.41
N ILE A 125 -6.78 -5.29 2.63
CA ILE A 125 -6.44 -5.93 3.91
C ILE A 125 -6.52 -4.92 5.06
N LEU A 126 -5.97 -3.72 4.88
CA LEU A 126 -6.11 -2.63 5.86
C LEU A 126 -7.56 -2.17 6.00
N ALA A 127 -8.33 -2.20 4.92
CA ALA A 127 -9.77 -1.93 4.97
C ALA A 127 -10.54 -2.94 5.82
N ILE A 128 -10.21 -4.23 5.75
CA ILE A 128 -10.84 -5.27 6.59
C ILE A 128 -10.63 -4.94 8.07
N VAL A 129 -9.39 -4.63 8.47
CA VAL A 129 -9.07 -4.27 9.86
C VAL A 129 -9.82 -2.99 10.25
N GLY A 130 -9.78 -1.97 9.41
CA GLY A 130 -10.52 -0.73 9.63
C GLY A 130 -12.04 -0.94 9.71
N PHE A 131 -12.59 -1.86 8.93
CA PHE A 131 -14.00 -2.20 8.91
C PHE A 131 -14.42 -2.82 10.25
N PHE A 132 -13.70 -3.84 10.72
CA PHE A 132 -14.03 -4.49 12.00
C PHE A 132 -13.94 -3.56 13.22
N ILE A 133 -13.14 -2.50 13.13
CA ILE A 133 -12.97 -1.53 14.23
C ILE A 133 -13.96 -0.37 14.09
N LEU A 134 -13.90 0.34 12.96
CA LEU A 134 -14.59 1.62 12.79
C LEU A 134 -16.03 1.47 12.36
N TRP A 135 -16.40 0.40 11.63
CA TRP A 135 -17.79 0.19 11.23
C TRP A 135 -18.71 -0.08 12.43
N PRO A 136 -18.45 -1.04 13.35
CA PRO A 136 -19.33 -1.24 14.50
C PRO A 136 -19.33 -0.04 15.45
N LEU A 137 -18.20 0.65 15.61
CA LEU A 137 -18.13 1.89 16.37
C LEU A 137 -19.02 2.98 15.75
N SER A 138 -19.00 3.11 14.42
CA SER A 138 -19.83 4.04 13.68
C SER A 138 -21.31 3.74 13.85
N VAL A 139 -21.70 2.47 13.69
CA VAL A 139 -23.08 2.02 13.91
C VAL A 139 -23.50 2.31 15.35
N GLY A 140 -22.66 2.00 16.34
CA GLY A 140 -22.92 2.29 17.75
C GLY A 140 -23.18 3.77 18.00
N VAL A 141 -22.29 4.66 17.54
CA VAL A 141 -22.48 6.11 17.67
C VAL A 141 -23.76 6.58 16.97
N LEU A 142 -24.01 6.10 15.75
CA LEU A 142 -25.21 6.47 15.00
C LEU A 142 -26.50 6.06 15.74
N THR A 143 -26.55 4.87 16.34
CA THR A 143 -27.72 4.45 17.15
C THR A 143 -28.00 5.35 18.37
N THR A 144 -26.99 6.07 18.88
CA THR A 144 -27.18 7.03 20.00
C THR A 144 -27.69 8.40 19.54
N VAL A 145 -27.39 8.78 18.29
CA VAL A 145 -27.75 10.11 17.75
C VAL A 145 -29.06 10.07 16.95
N GLY A 146 -29.41 8.91 16.38
CA GLY A 146 -30.59 8.76 15.54
C GLY A 146 -31.91 8.74 16.32
N GLU A 147 -32.97 9.21 15.69
CA GLU A 147 -34.34 9.11 16.21
C GLU A 147 -34.91 7.75 15.80
N ARG A 148 -35.40 6.97 16.77
CA ARG A 148 -35.90 5.61 16.54
C ARG A 148 -37.29 5.67 15.89
N ASP A 149 -37.44 5.06 14.72
CA ASP A 149 -38.70 4.98 13.99
C ASP A 149 -38.86 3.64 13.28
N GLY A 150 -39.98 2.95 13.52
CA GLY A 150 -40.38 1.74 12.79
C GLY A 150 -39.37 0.58 12.80
N GLY A 151 -38.46 0.51 13.78
CA GLY A 151 -37.42 -0.52 13.87
C GLY A 151 -36.06 -0.13 13.26
N ASP A 152 -35.91 1.10 12.76
CA ASP A 152 -34.64 1.68 12.29
C ASP A 152 -34.39 3.05 12.95
N TRP A 153 -33.26 3.68 12.65
CA TRP A 153 -32.91 5.02 13.11
C TRP A 153 -32.93 5.99 11.93
N LYS A 154 -33.62 7.11 12.11
CA LYS A 154 -33.69 8.21 11.14
C LYS A 154 -32.81 9.37 11.56
N TYR A 155 -32.29 10.08 10.55
CA TYR A 155 -31.41 11.23 10.74
C TYR A 155 -31.90 12.42 9.93
N LYS A 156 -31.67 13.61 10.46
CA LYS A 156 -31.85 14.85 9.73
C LYS A 156 -30.80 14.94 8.62
N ASP A 157 -31.24 15.43 7.48
CA ASP A 157 -30.45 15.62 6.24
C ASP A 157 -29.27 16.58 6.42
N ARG A 158 -29.40 17.54 7.33
CA ARG A 158 -28.40 18.58 7.56
C ARG A 158 -27.52 18.30 8.79
N TRP A 159 -26.22 18.48 8.58
CA TRP A 159 -25.11 18.39 9.54
C TRP A 159 -24.75 17.00 10.06
N THR A 160 -25.73 16.18 10.45
CA THR A 160 -25.45 14.87 11.08
C THR A 160 -24.69 13.93 10.16
N PRO A 161 -25.19 13.62 8.95
CA PRO A 161 -24.51 12.66 8.09
C PRO A 161 -23.23 13.22 7.45
N GLN A 162 -23.14 14.54 7.24
CA GLN A 162 -21.93 15.17 6.71
C GLN A 162 -20.82 15.19 7.75
N ALA A 163 -21.12 15.57 9.00
CA ALA A 163 -20.14 15.54 10.10
C ALA A 163 -19.68 14.11 10.38
N PHE A 164 -20.60 13.14 10.39
CA PHE A 164 -20.28 11.73 10.54
C PHE A 164 -19.28 11.27 9.46
N LYS A 165 -19.56 11.51 8.17
CA LYS A 165 -18.65 11.13 7.07
C LYS A 165 -17.30 11.84 7.17
N ALA A 166 -17.28 13.11 7.58
CA ALA A 166 -16.04 13.84 7.77
C ALA A 166 -15.16 13.25 8.88
N ILE A 167 -15.77 12.93 10.02
CA ILE A 167 -15.08 12.34 11.17
C ILE A 167 -14.60 10.94 10.81
N LEU A 168 -15.47 10.10 10.25
CA LEU A 168 -15.11 8.75 9.83
C LEU A 168 -13.93 8.76 8.85
N GLY A 169 -14.01 9.59 7.81
CA GLY A 169 -12.94 9.74 6.82
C GLY A 169 -11.64 10.26 7.43
N GLY A 170 -11.73 11.27 8.30
CA GLY A 170 -10.59 11.86 8.99
C GLY A 170 -9.89 10.88 9.92
N VAL A 171 -10.65 10.18 10.77
CA VAL A 171 -10.13 9.17 11.71
C VAL A 171 -9.55 7.98 10.95
N LEU A 172 -10.25 7.48 9.92
CA LEU A 172 -9.75 6.38 9.11
C LEU A 172 -8.43 6.75 8.45
N GLY A 173 -8.35 7.93 7.82
CA GLY A 173 -7.09 8.41 7.25
C GLY A 173 -5.99 8.49 8.31
N LEU A 174 -6.31 8.96 9.52
CA LEU A 174 -5.32 9.21 10.58
C LEU A 174 -4.66 7.92 11.01
N LEU A 175 -5.44 6.84 11.03
CA LEU A 175 -4.97 5.52 11.35
C LEU A 175 -4.22 4.87 10.17
N THR A 176 -4.71 5.01 8.94
CA THR A 176 -4.20 4.24 7.81
C THR A 176 -3.00 4.86 7.11
N THR A 177 -2.97 6.18 6.89
CA THR A 177 -1.86 6.86 6.21
C THR A 177 -0.49 6.61 6.85
N PRO A 178 -0.26 6.80 8.17
CA PRO A 178 1.06 6.57 8.74
C PRO A 178 1.51 5.11 8.61
N LEU A 179 0.57 4.15 8.71
CA LEU A 179 0.86 2.72 8.52
C LEU A 179 1.24 2.41 7.07
N MET A 180 0.51 2.98 6.11
CA MET A 180 0.79 2.79 4.68
C MET A 180 2.10 3.46 4.27
N ALA A 181 2.38 4.67 4.76
CA ALA A 181 3.64 5.36 4.52
C ALA A 181 4.84 4.57 5.09
N LEU A 182 4.70 4.04 6.31
CA LEU A 182 5.71 3.19 6.93
C LEU A 182 5.98 1.94 6.08
N PHE A 183 4.93 1.27 5.60
CA PHE A 183 5.06 0.12 4.72
C PHE A 183 5.90 0.46 3.47
N TRP A 184 5.58 1.57 2.80
CA TRP A 184 6.29 1.98 1.58
C TRP A 184 7.74 2.39 1.84
N LEU A 185 8.02 3.04 2.97
CA LEU A 185 9.39 3.41 3.36
C LEU A 185 10.26 2.20 3.71
N ILE A 186 9.68 1.19 4.37
CA ILE A 186 10.37 -0.07 4.66
C ILE A 186 10.68 -0.81 3.36
N LYS A 187 9.68 -0.92 2.48
CA LYS A 187 9.83 -1.56 1.18
C LYS A 187 10.95 -0.90 0.35
N ALA A 188 10.95 0.43 0.26
CA ALA A 188 12.01 1.17 -0.41
C ALA A 188 13.38 0.99 0.25
N GLY A 189 13.41 0.75 1.56
CA GLY A 189 14.63 0.41 2.30
C GLY A 189 15.23 -0.90 1.87
N TRP A 190 14.41 -1.92 1.65
CA TRP A 190 14.85 -3.23 1.13
C TRP A 190 15.33 -3.13 -0.31
N GLU A 191 14.53 -2.54 -1.20
CA GLU A 191 14.91 -2.35 -2.61
C GLU A 191 16.26 -1.60 -2.72
N GLY A 192 16.46 -0.54 -1.94
CA GLY A 192 17.71 0.20 -1.93
C GLY A 192 18.89 -0.53 -1.28
N ASN A 193 18.66 -1.55 -0.45
CA ASN A 193 19.73 -2.35 0.16
C ASN A 193 20.19 -3.46 -0.80
N ASP A 194 19.26 -4.03 -1.55
CA ASP A 194 19.52 -5.04 -2.59
C ASP A 194 20.36 -4.43 -3.71
N GLU A 195 19.98 -3.25 -4.22
CA GLU A 195 20.77 -2.51 -5.23
C GLU A 195 22.22 -2.25 -4.76
N ARG A 196 22.40 -1.95 -3.47
CA ARG A 196 23.74 -1.73 -2.89
C ARG A 196 24.53 -3.02 -2.74
N ALA A 197 23.88 -4.14 -2.46
CA ALA A 197 24.51 -5.45 -2.39
C ALA A 197 25.00 -5.87 -3.78
N GLU A 198 24.15 -5.78 -4.79
CA GLU A 198 24.49 -6.06 -6.18
C GLU A 198 25.64 -5.18 -6.70
N ALA A 199 25.61 -3.87 -6.38
CA ALA A 199 26.69 -2.94 -6.73
C ALA A 199 28.01 -3.22 -5.99
N ARG A 200 27.98 -3.90 -4.84
CA ARG A 200 29.20 -4.35 -4.14
C ARG A 200 29.76 -5.62 -4.75
N ASP A 201 28.90 -6.59 -5.08
CA ASP A 201 29.31 -7.86 -5.66
C ASP A 201 29.85 -7.69 -7.08
N SER A 202 29.21 -6.87 -7.90
CA SER A 202 29.70 -6.50 -9.24
C SER A 202 31.07 -5.80 -9.20
N ARG A 203 31.31 -4.91 -8.23
CA ARG A 203 32.64 -4.31 -8.03
C ARG A 203 33.65 -5.37 -7.60
N ARG A 204 33.28 -6.26 -6.69
CA ARG A 204 34.17 -7.33 -6.19
C ARG A 204 34.58 -8.29 -7.31
N SER A 205 33.66 -8.68 -8.20
CA SER A 205 33.97 -9.52 -9.34
C SER A 205 34.89 -8.81 -10.34
N GLN A 206 34.66 -7.53 -10.64
CA GLN A 206 35.54 -6.72 -11.49
C GLN A 206 36.97 -6.64 -10.95
N TYR A 207 37.16 -6.39 -9.64
CA TYR A 207 38.49 -6.37 -9.04
C TYR A 207 39.18 -7.73 -9.09
N ALA A 208 38.44 -8.82 -8.83
CA ALA A 208 38.99 -10.17 -8.92
C ALA A 208 39.41 -10.55 -10.35
N GLU A 209 38.65 -10.13 -11.36
CA GLU A 209 39.02 -10.32 -12.77
C GLU A 209 40.25 -9.51 -13.18
N ALA A 210 40.35 -8.24 -12.75
CA ALA A 210 41.50 -7.40 -12.99
C ALA A 210 42.78 -7.99 -12.38
N GLU A 211 42.70 -8.51 -11.15
CA GLU A 211 43.82 -9.19 -10.49
C GLU A 211 44.25 -10.45 -11.24
N ARG A 212 43.29 -11.27 -11.70
CA ARG A 212 43.56 -12.45 -12.53
C ARG A 212 44.22 -12.08 -13.86
N MET A 213 43.81 -10.99 -14.51
CA MET A 213 44.44 -10.50 -15.74
C MET A 213 45.87 -10.02 -15.50
N ASN A 214 46.11 -9.23 -14.45
CA ASN A 214 47.44 -8.76 -14.07
C ASN A 214 48.38 -9.93 -13.74
N ALA A 215 47.89 -10.94 -13.01
CA ALA A 215 48.65 -12.15 -12.71
C ALA A 215 49.01 -12.95 -13.97
N ARG A 216 48.09 -13.05 -14.95
CA ARG A 216 48.36 -13.71 -16.25
C ARG A 216 49.38 -12.94 -17.08
N SER A 217 49.24 -11.62 -17.20
CA SER A 217 50.20 -10.76 -17.89
C SER A 217 51.60 -10.88 -17.28
N SER A 218 51.69 -10.83 -15.95
CA SER A 218 52.97 -10.97 -15.23
C SER A 218 53.65 -12.31 -15.47
N ARG A 219 52.89 -13.41 -15.52
CA ARG A 219 53.42 -14.75 -15.87
C ARG A 219 53.91 -14.79 -17.32
N GLN A 220 53.16 -14.21 -18.25
CA GLN A 220 53.52 -14.19 -19.66
C GLN A 220 54.79 -13.35 -19.91
N SER A 221 54.94 -12.21 -19.23
CA SER A 221 56.16 -11.40 -19.29
C SER A 221 57.39 -12.13 -18.74
N ARG A 222 57.25 -12.91 -17.66
CA ARG A 222 58.37 -13.75 -17.16
C ARG A 222 58.77 -14.83 -18.15
N TYR A 223 57.79 -15.51 -18.75
CA TYR A 223 58.05 -16.56 -19.74
C TYR A 223 58.80 -16.03 -20.97
N MET A 224 58.47 -14.81 -21.43
CA MET A 224 59.15 -14.16 -22.56
C MET A 224 60.57 -13.68 -22.24
N ALA A 225 60.93 -13.52 -20.96
CA ALA A 225 62.27 -13.10 -20.55
C ALA A 225 63.25 -14.26 -20.37
N GLU A 226 62.75 -15.51 -20.30
CA GLU A 226 63.55 -16.73 -20.13
C GLU A 226 63.87 -17.45 -21.45
N VAL A 227 63.34 -16.97 -22.59
CA VAL A 227 63.60 -17.47 -23.96
C VAL A 227 64.55 -16.53 -24.69
#